data_AF-A0A7Y6XIX8-F1
#
_entry.id   AF-A0A7Y6XIX8-F1
#
_cell.length_a   1.000
_cell.length_b   1.000
_cell.length_c   1.000
_cell.angle_alpha   90.00
_cell.angle_beta   90.00
_cell.angle_gamma   90.00
#
_symmetry.space_group_name_H-M   'P 1'
#
loop_
_entity.id
_entity.type
_entity.pdbx_description
1 polymer ?
#
loop_
_entity_poly.entity_id
_entity_poly.type
_entity_poly.pdbx_seq_one_letter_code
_entity_poly.pdbx_strand_id
1 'polypeptide(L)'
;MGTVACLLLALPFLVLGLWLLDGKSRMDFRCEPGGPCTLTRSGWLTREPVATLPLDAIQAVTVEHSRSARRTSVPIYRPRLETTQGKLPLFAQWATEESEATAVKEQVERYLASPGTGPLEVIRDDRRASLRVGGAYTGVGVALLLFSVWLAWRTRSHRRAERSASGA
;
A
#
# COMPACT_ATOMS: atom_id res chain seq x y z
N MET A 1 9.23 3.24 -36.35
CA MET A 1 9.04 2.07 -35.46
C MET A 1 9.46 2.34 -34.01
N GLY A 2 10.44 3.20 -33.73
CA GLY A 2 10.91 3.45 -32.35
C GLY A 2 9.88 4.00 -31.35
N THR A 3 8.97 4.89 -31.76
CA THR A 3 7.94 5.46 -30.86
C THR A 3 6.94 4.43 -30.34
N VAL A 4 6.45 3.55 -31.22
CA VAL A 4 5.49 2.49 -30.87
C VAL A 4 6.14 1.46 -29.95
N ALA A 5 7.41 1.11 -30.18
CA ALA A 5 8.16 0.21 -29.31
C ALA A 5 8.36 0.80 -27.90
N CYS A 6 8.71 2.08 -27.77
CA CYS A 6 8.83 2.75 -26.47
C CYS A 6 7.50 2.82 -25.71
N LEU A 7 6.38 3.05 -26.41
CA LEU A 7 5.05 3.07 -25.79
C LEU A 7 4.64 1.69 -25.27
N LEU A 8 4.86 0.64 -26.06
CA LEU A 8 4.60 -0.73 -25.66
C LEU A 8 5.46 -1.15 -24.47
N LEU A 9 6.71 -0.69 -24.43
CA LEU A 9 7.60 -0.91 -23.29
C LEU A 9 7.18 -0.11 -22.05
N ALA A 10 6.66 1.11 -22.18
CA ALA A 10 6.26 1.93 -21.03
C ALA A 10 5.06 1.36 -20.26
N LEU A 11 4.10 0.76 -20.96
CA LEU A 11 2.86 0.21 -20.42
C LEU A 11 3.06 -0.72 -19.21
N PRO A 12 3.84 -1.83 -19.29
CA PRO A 12 4.03 -2.73 -18.15
C PRO A 12 4.66 -2.03 -16.94
N PHE A 13 5.59 -1.08 -17.15
CA PHE A 13 6.21 -0.33 -16.05
C PHE A 13 5.22 0.58 -15.34
N LEU A 14 4.34 1.25 -16.08
CA LEU A 14 3.32 2.11 -15.50
C LEU A 14 2.24 1.32 -14.76
N VAL A 15 1.73 0.26 -15.38
CA VAL A 15 0.69 -0.59 -14.77
C VAL A 15 1.22 -1.22 -13.49
N LEU A 16 2.41 -1.83 -13.54
CA LEU A 16 3.02 -2.46 -12.35
C LEU A 16 3.40 -1.42 -11.29
N GLY A 17 3.94 -0.26 -11.70
CA GLY A 17 4.30 0.83 -10.80
C GLY A 17 3.09 1.37 -10.02
N LEU A 18 2.01 1.68 -10.72
CA LEU A 18 0.75 2.14 -10.11
C LEU A 18 0.13 1.06 -9.21
N TRP A 19 0.12 -0.20 -9.66
CA TRP A 19 -0.40 -1.30 -8.86
C TRP A 19 0.39 -1.49 -7.55
N LEU A 20 1.72 -1.39 -7.60
CA LEU A 20 2.55 -1.45 -6.39
C LEU A 20 2.30 -0.25 -5.46
N LEU A 21 2.12 0.95 -6.00
CA LEU A 21 1.78 2.14 -5.22
C LEU A 21 0.38 2.06 -4.59
N ASP A 22 -0.56 1.36 -5.23
CA ASP A 22 -1.87 1.04 -4.67
C ASP A 22 -1.83 -0.10 -3.64
N GLY A 23 -0.67 -0.75 -3.45
CA GLY A 23 -0.48 -1.76 -2.42
C GLY A 23 -0.93 -1.24 -1.05
N LYS A 24 -2.06 -1.75 -0.56
CA LYS A 24 -2.72 -1.31 0.68
C LYS A 24 -1.98 -1.86 1.90
N SER A 25 -0.79 -1.32 2.14
CA SER A 25 0.14 -1.78 3.16
C SER A 25 0.25 -0.86 4.38
N ARG A 26 -0.65 0.11 4.52
CA ARG A 26 -0.85 0.83 5.78
C ARG A 26 -2.16 0.38 6.41
N MET A 27 -2.11 0.03 7.68
CA MET A 27 -3.28 -0.30 8.48
C MET A 27 -3.48 0.80 9.53
N ASP A 28 -4.68 1.36 9.56
CA ASP A 28 -5.12 2.34 10.54
C ASP A 28 -6.29 1.74 11.32
N PHE A 29 -6.08 1.42 12.60
CA PHE A 29 -7.13 0.99 13.51
C PHE A 29 -7.42 2.10 14.51
N ARG A 30 -8.65 2.61 14.50
CA ARG A 30 -9.07 3.77 15.29
C ARG A 30 -10.35 3.49 16.03
N CYS A 31 -10.41 3.77 17.33
CA CYS A 31 -11.64 3.67 18.11
C CYS A 31 -11.98 5.00 18.76
N GLU A 32 -13.23 5.43 18.63
CA GLU A 32 -13.76 6.61 19.31
C GLU A 32 -14.03 6.31 20.80
N PRO A 33 -13.95 7.30 21.71
CA PRO A 33 -14.25 7.06 23.12
C PRO A 33 -15.69 6.53 23.31
N GLY A 34 -15.84 5.26 23.71
CA GLY A 34 -17.15 4.61 23.85
C GLY A 34 -17.90 4.37 22.53
N GLY A 35 -17.27 4.66 21.38
CA GLY A 35 -17.85 4.51 20.05
C GLY A 35 -17.28 3.30 19.30
N PRO A 36 -17.69 3.09 18.03
CA PRO A 36 -17.21 1.99 17.23
C PRO A 36 -15.72 2.16 16.87
N CYS A 37 -15.07 1.03 16.64
CA CYS A 37 -13.73 0.95 16.09
C CYS A 37 -13.79 0.83 14.55
N THR A 38 -12.93 1.54 13.85
CA THR A 38 -12.78 1.49 12.40
C THR A 38 -11.42 0.94 12.04
N LEU A 39 -11.39 -0.08 11.19
CA LEU A 39 -10.17 -0.63 10.59
C LEU A 39 -10.14 -0.20 9.13
N THR A 40 -9.11 0.56 8.77
CA THR A 40 -8.92 1.07 7.41
C THR A 40 -7.60 0.58 6.86
N ARG A 41 -7.60 0.13 5.61
CA ARG A 41 -6.37 -0.15 4.87
C ARG A 41 -6.13 0.94 3.84
N SER A 42 -4.90 1.43 3.73
CA SER A 42 -4.54 2.47 2.78
C SER A 42 -3.27 2.15 2.01
N GLY A 43 -3.28 2.51 0.73
CA GLY A 43 -2.10 2.57 -0.13
C GLY A 43 -1.57 4.01 -0.22
N TRP A 44 -0.77 4.30 -1.24
CA TRP A 44 -0.41 5.69 -1.57
C TRP A 44 -1.48 6.38 -2.40
N LEU A 45 -2.29 5.61 -3.14
CA LEU A 45 -3.28 6.12 -4.09
C LEU A 45 -4.71 6.01 -3.56
N THR A 46 -5.05 4.89 -2.90
CA THR A 46 -6.42 4.64 -2.43
C THR A 46 -6.48 4.33 -0.94
N ARG A 47 -7.68 4.47 -0.38
CA ARG A 47 -8.04 4.08 0.99
C ARG A 47 -9.31 3.26 0.94
N GLU A 48 -9.37 2.22 1.75
CA GLU A 48 -10.50 1.31 1.80
C GLU A 48 -10.87 0.98 3.25
N PRO A 49 -12.12 1.21 3.66
CA PRO A 49 -12.60 0.76 4.96
C PRO A 49 -12.70 -0.77 4.94
N VAL A 50 -12.01 -1.43 5.86
CA VAL A 50 -12.06 -2.90 6.00
C VAL A 50 -13.26 -3.30 6.83
N ALA A 51 -13.43 -2.65 7.98
CA ALA A 51 -14.53 -2.94 8.90
C ALA A 51 -14.80 -1.75 9.83
N THR A 52 -16.07 -1.58 10.18
CA THR A 52 -16.50 -0.78 11.32
C THR A 52 -17.10 -1.73 12.34
N LEU A 53 -16.44 -1.87 13.48
CA LEU A 53 -16.70 -2.85 14.52
C LEU A 53 -17.23 -2.12 15.75
N PRO A 54 -18.45 -2.41 16.22
CA PRO A 54 -18.85 -1.95 17.54
C PRO A 54 -18.00 -2.67 18.61
N LEU A 55 -17.88 -2.07 19.79
CA LEU A 55 -16.96 -2.56 20.84
C LEU A 55 -17.28 -3.99 21.29
N ASP A 56 -18.57 -4.35 21.33
CA ASP A 56 -19.07 -5.68 21.66
C ASP A 56 -18.77 -6.74 20.58
N ALA A 57 -18.49 -6.32 19.33
CA ALA A 57 -18.07 -7.23 18.28
C ALA A 57 -16.61 -7.66 18.43
N ILE A 58 -15.79 -6.96 19.22
CA ILE A 58 -14.38 -7.29 19.45
C ILE A 58 -14.28 -8.22 20.65
N GLN A 59 -13.92 -9.48 20.40
CA GLN A 59 -13.87 -10.52 21.43
C GLN A 59 -12.51 -10.58 22.11
N ALA A 60 -11.43 -10.51 21.32
CA ALA A 60 -10.07 -10.60 21.83
C ALA A 60 -9.06 -10.00 20.83
N VAL A 61 -7.83 -9.80 21.31
CA VAL A 61 -6.67 -9.47 20.48
C VAL A 61 -5.59 -10.52 20.69
N THR A 62 -5.11 -11.12 19.60
CA THR A 62 -4.11 -12.18 19.64
C THR A 62 -2.91 -11.82 18.79
N VAL A 63 -1.73 -12.33 19.15
CA VAL A 63 -0.55 -12.30 18.29
C VAL A 63 -0.49 -13.63 17.55
N GLU A 64 -0.49 -13.57 16.22
CA GLU A 64 -0.25 -14.73 15.39
C GLU A 64 1.26 -14.94 15.26
N HIS A 65 1.71 -16.15 15.62
CA HIS A 65 3.10 -16.58 15.49
C HIS A 65 3.23 -17.47 14.27
N SER A 66 4.14 -17.13 13.37
CA SER A 66 4.46 -17.94 12.20
C SER A 66 5.97 -17.91 11.95
N ARG A 67 6.41 -18.65 10.94
CA ARG A 67 7.80 -18.62 10.47
C ARG A 67 7.83 -18.18 9.02
N SER A 68 8.78 -17.31 8.69
CA SER A 68 8.97 -16.88 7.32
C SER A 68 9.30 -18.07 6.41
N ALA A 69 8.73 -18.10 5.21
CA ALA A 69 9.01 -19.14 4.21
C ALA A 69 10.43 -19.05 3.60
N ARG A 70 11.30 -18.16 4.13
CA ARG A 70 12.68 -18.01 3.64
C ARG A 70 13.57 -19.11 4.21
N ARG A 71 14.70 -19.34 3.56
CA ARG A 71 15.70 -20.37 3.91
C ARG A 71 16.13 -20.37 5.38
N THR A 72 16.09 -19.20 6.04
CA THR A 72 16.48 -19.01 7.44
C THR A 72 15.33 -19.16 8.44
N SER A 73 14.07 -19.32 7.97
CA SER A 73 12.89 -19.58 8.79
C SER A 73 12.74 -18.69 10.04
N VAL A 74 13.00 -17.39 9.88
CA VAL A 74 12.93 -16.40 10.98
C VAL A 74 11.50 -16.31 11.51
N PRO A 75 11.28 -16.25 12.84
CA PRO A 75 9.96 -16.05 13.42
C PRO A 75 9.37 -14.73 12.96
N ILE A 76 8.06 -14.73 12.72
CA ILE A 76 7.31 -13.57 12.26
C ILE A 76 5.99 -13.48 13.04
N TYR A 77 5.57 -12.26 13.31
CA TYR A 77 4.50 -11.96 14.25
C TYR A 77 3.48 -11.03 13.61
N ARG A 78 2.20 -11.25 13.88
CA ARG A 78 1.13 -10.38 13.38
C ARG A 78 0.01 -10.25 14.41
N PRO A 79 -0.25 -9.05 14.95
CA PRO A 79 -1.41 -8.85 15.80
C PRO A 79 -2.71 -8.93 14.99
N ARG A 80 -3.72 -9.60 15.53
CA ARG A 80 -5.04 -9.80 14.95
C ARG A 80 -6.13 -9.51 15.96
N LEU A 81 -7.19 -8.88 15.49
CA LEU A 81 -8.45 -8.77 16.20
C LEU A 81 -9.26 -10.04 15.94
N GLU A 82 -9.76 -10.65 17.01
CA GLU A 82 -10.79 -11.68 16.94
C GLU A 82 -12.13 -11.00 17.13
N THR A 83 -12.96 -11.02 16.09
CA THR A 83 -14.27 -10.39 16.09
C THR A 83 -15.36 -11.41 15.77
N THR A 84 -16.60 -11.03 16.01
CA THR A 84 -17.79 -11.83 15.62
C THR A 84 -17.85 -12.11 14.12
N GLN A 85 -17.20 -11.28 13.29
CA GLN A 85 -17.16 -11.39 11.83
C GLN A 85 -15.92 -12.16 11.32
N GLY A 86 -15.02 -12.55 12.22
CA GLY A 86 -13.81 -13.31 11.88
C GLY A 86 -12.54 -12.65 12.42
N LYS A 87 -11.39 -13.04 11.83
CA LYS A 87 -10.08 -12.57 12.27
C LYS A 87 -9.58 -11.46 11.35
N LEU A 88 -9.35 -10.27 11.90
CA LEU A 88 -8.90 -9.10 11.16
C LEU A 88 -7.47 -8.74 11.53
N PRO A 89 -6.52 -8.71 10.58
CA PRO A 89 -5.14 -8.37 10.87
C PRO A 89 -4.97 -6.87 11.13
N LEU A 90 -4.22 -6.52 12.18
CA LEU A 90 -3.86 -5.13 12.49
C LEU A 90 -2.63 -4.67 11.70
N PHE A 91 -1.78 -5.59 11.26
CA PHE A 91 -0.63 -5.28 10.40
C PHE A 91 -0.83 -5.84 8.98
N ALA A 92 -0.46 -5.06 7.97
CA ALA A 92 -0.46 -5.53 6.59
C ALA A 92 0.70 -6.50 6.35
N GLN A 93 1.91 -6.13 6.77
CA GLN A 93 3.07 -7.01 6.73
C GLN A 93 3.26 -7.75 8.06
N TRP A 94 4.06 -8.80 8.05
CA TRP A 94 4.45 -9.47 9.29
C TRP A 94 5.58 -8.70 9.96
N ALA A 95 5.50 -8.50 11.27
CA ALA A 95 6.59 -7.97 12.06
C ALA A 95 7.65 -9.06 12.31
N THR A 96 8.91 -8.66 12.38
CA THR A 96 10.02 -9.56 12.75
C THR A 96 10.30 -9.56 14.24
N GLU A 97 9.84 -8.53 14.95
CA GLU A 97 10.01 -8.38 16.40
C GLU A 97 8.70 -8.68 17.11
N GLU A 98 8.76 -9.57 18.11
CA GLU A 98 7.60 -9.95 18.91
C GLU A 98 7.10 -8.80 19.80
N SER A 99 8.04 -8.01 20.33
CA SER A 99 7.76 -6.83 21.16
C SER A 99 6.83 -5.85 20.46
N GLU A 100 7.00 -5.67 19.14
CA GLU A 100 6.18 -4.75 18.35
C GLU A 100 4.72 -5.22 18.26
N ALA A 101 4.51 -6.53 18.00
CA ALA A 101 3.18 -7.12 17.93
C ALA A 101 2.50 -7.16 19.31
N THR A 102 3.26 -7.48 20.36
CA THR A 102 2.77 -7.54 21.73
C THR A 102 2.41 -6.15 22.28
N ALA A 103 3.20 -5.12 21.99
CA ALA A 103 2.88 -3.75 22.40
C ALA A 103 1.52 -3.28 21.83
N VAL A 104 1.24 -3.62 20.57
CA VAL A 104 -0.06 -3.31 19.94
C VAL A 104 -1.18 -4.10 20.60
N LYS A 105 -0.98 -5.39 20.87
CA LYS A 105 -1.95 -6.20 21.61
C LYS A 105 -2.30 -5.55 22.95
N GLU A 106 -1.30 -5.24 23.76
CA GLU A 106 -1.49 -4.62 25.08
C GLU A 106 -2.16 -3.25 25.00
N GLN A 107 -1.84 -2.45 23.98
CA GLN A 107 -2.47 -1.14 23.77
C GLN A 107 -3.97 -1.28 23.50
N VAL A 108 -4.36 -2.23 22.65
CA VAL A 108 -5.77 -2.48 22.33
C VAL A 108 -6.50 -3.11 23.52
N GLU A 109 -5.89 -4.11 24.19
CA GLU A 109 -6.48 -4.74 25.39
C GLU A 109 -6.73 -3.71 26.50
N ARG A 110 -5.79 -2.79 26.72
CA ARG A 110 -5.93 -1.71 27.71
C ARG A 110 -7.11 -0.79 27.38
N TYR A 111 -7.32 -0.49 26.10
CA TYR A 111 -8.48 0.30 25.67
C TYR A 111 -9.79 -0.47 25.84
N LEU A 112 -9.85 -1.75 25.47
CA LEU A 112 -11.03 -2.60 25.62
C LEU A 112 -11.41 -2.81 27.10
N ALA A 113 -10.44 -2.79 28.02
CA ALA A 113 -10.69 -2.84 29.45
C ALA A 113 -11.30 -1.54 30.02
N SER A 114 -11.17 -0.40 29.32
CA SER A 114 -11.71 0.89 29.76
C SER A 114 -12.10 1.79 28.58
N PRO A 115 -13.13 1.37 27.81
CA PRO A 115 -13.57 2.09 26.62
C PRO A 115 -14.25 3.40 27.04
N GLY A 116 -13.57 4.52 26.81
CA GLY A 116 -14.08 5.86 27.18
C GLY A 116 -13.04 6.79 27.79
N THR A 117 -11.87 6.27 28.16
CA THR A 117 -10.76 7.07 28.73
C THR A 117 -10.00 7.91 27.71
N GLY A 118 -10.21 7.66 26.42
CA GLY A 118 -9.62 8.41 25.31
C GLY A 118 -9.77 7.66 23.99
N PRO A 119 -9.48 8.30 22.84
CA PRO A 119 -9.47 7.61 21.56
C PRO A 119 -8.27 6.65 21.48
N LEU A 120 -8.48 5.49 20.86
CA LEU A 120 -7.39 4.57 20.51
C LEU A 120 -7.00 4.79 19.05
N GLU A 121 -5.71 4.96 18.80
CA GLU A 121 -5.16 5.00 17.44
C GLU A 121 -3.93 4.10 17.35
N VAL A 122 -4.03 3.08 16.50
CA VAL A 122 -2.93 2.18 16.16
C VAL A 122 -2.71 2.31 14.65
N ILE A 123 -1.56 2.89 14.28
CA ILE A 123 -1.18 3.06 12.89
C ILE A 123 0.09 2.26 12.63
N ARG A 124 0.04 1.38 11.62
CA ARG A 124 1.24 0.74 11.06
C ARG A 124 1.37 1.08 9.58
N ASP A 125 2.45 1.76 9.22
CA ASP A 125 2.75 2.15 7.85
C ASP A 125 3.89 1.30 7.26
N ASP A 126 3.55 0.24 6.53
CA ASP A 126 4.52 -0.59 5.81
C ASP A 126 4.68 -0.16 4.34
N ARG A 127 4.18 1.02 3.94
CA ARG A 127 4.18 1.47 2.53
C ARG A 127 5.53 1.93 2.00
N ARG A 128 6.59 1.88 2.81
CA ARG A 128 7.94 2.30 2.37
C ARG A 128 8.52 1.38 1.31
N ALA A 129 8.26 0.07 1.41
CA ALA A 129 8.72 -0.91 0.43
C ALA A 129 8.00 -0.73 -0.92
N SER A 130 6.68 -0.58 -0.89
CA SER A 130 5.86 -0.32 -2.09
C SER A 130 6.22 1.01 -2.74
N LEU A 131 6.52 2.07 -1.95
CA LEU A 131 6.97 3.35 -2.49
C LEU A 131 8.27 3.23 -3.28
N ARG A 132 9.28 2.53 -2.73
CA ARG A 132 10.59 2.40 -3.38
C ARG A 132 10.48 1.67 -4.71
N VAL A 133 9.81 0.51 -4.71
CA VAL A 133 9.71 -0.32 -5.91
C VAL A 133 8.71 0.29 -6.89
N GLY A 134 7.50 0.59 -6.44
CA GLY A 134 6.46 1.20 -7.29
C GLY A 134 6.87 2.55 -7.86
N GLY A 135 7.56 3.38 -7.08
CA GLY A 135 8.12 4.66 -7.54
C GLY A 135 9.18 4.48 -8.63
N ALA A 136 10.09 3.51 -8.50
CA ALA A 136 11.09 3.22 -9.53
C ALA A 136 10.45 2.75 -10.85
N TYR A 137 9.49 1.82 -10.78
CA TYR A 137 8.76 1.35 -11.96
C TYR A 137 7.98 2.49 -12.64
N THR A 138 7.25 3.27 -11.85
CA THR A 138 6.49 4.42 -12.36
C THR A 138 7.43 5.45 -13.01
N GLY A 139 8.58 5.73 -12.39
CA GLY A 139 9.59 6.64 -12.92
C GLY A 139 10.12 6.20 -14.30
N VAL A 140 10.47 4.92 -14.46
CA VAL A 140 10.90 4.37 -15.76
C VAL A 140 9.80 4.49 -16.81
N GLY A 141 8.56 4.12 -16.44
CA GLY A 141 7.41 4.22 -17.33
C GLY A 141 7.17 5.66 -17.81
N VAL A 142 7.22 6.64 -16.90
CA VAL A 142 7.07 8.07 -17.23
C VAL A 142 8.22 8.55 -18.13
N ALA A 143 9.47 8.16 -17.84
CA ALA A 143 10.61 8.53 -18.68
C ALA A 143 10.47 8.01 -20.12
N LEU A 144 10.05 6.75 -20.29
CA LEU A 144 9.78 6.16 -21.60
C LEU A 144 8.63 6.87 -22.34
N LEU A 145 7.56 7.24 -21.62
CA LEU A 145 6.47 8.02 -22.21
C LEU A 145 6.96 9.39 -22.69
N LEU A 146 7.67 10.13 -21.86
CA LEU A 146 8.22 11.44 -22.23
C LEU A 146 9.16 11.33 -23.44
N PHE A 147 10.01 10.30 -23.47
CA PHE A 147 10.89 10.04 -24.60
C PHE A 147 10.12 9.70 -25.88
N SER A 148 9.03 8.92 -25.78
CA SER A 148 8.19 8.59 -26.93
C SER A 148 7.46 9.81 -27.49
N VAL A 149 6.95 10.69 -26.63
CA VAL A 149 6.33 11.97 -27.00
C VAL A 149 7.36 12.87 -27.67
N TRP A 150 8.57 12.96 -27.11
CA TRP A 150 9.66 13.74 -27.69
C TRP A 150 10.06 13.23 -29.08
N LEU A 151 10.22 11.92 -29.26
CA LEU A 151 10.50 11.32 -30.57
C LEU A 151 9.37 11.60 -31.58
N ALA A 152 8.12 11.46 -31.17
CA ALA A 152 6.96 11.73 -32.03
C ALA A 152 6.92 13.21 -32.46
N TRP A 153 7.20 14.12 -31.53
CA TRP A 153 7.26 15.55 -31.80
C TRP A 153 8.39 15.90 -32.77
N ARG A 154 9.60 15.37 -32.53
CA ARG A 154 10.76 15.53 -33.41
C ARG A 154 10.51 14.98 -34.82
N THR A 155 9.88 13.81 -34.93
CA THR A 155 9.54 13.24 -36.24
C THR A 155 8.55 14.13 -37.00
N ARG A 156 7.61 14.74 -36.28
CA ARG A 156 6.62 15.65 -36.87
C ARG A 156 7.24 16.97 -37.31
N SER A 157 8.20 17.52 -36.56
CA SER A 157 8.91 18.73 -36.95
C SER A 157 9.78 18.51 -38.19
N HIS A 158 10.51 17.40 -38.27
CA HIS A 158 11.29 17.04 -39.47
C HIS A 158 10.40 16.89 -40.71
N ARG A 159 9.29 16.15 -40.61
CA ARG A 159 8.34 16.01 -41.73
C ARG A 159 7.70 17.33 -42.16
N ARG A 160 7.49 18.27 -41.23
CA ARG A 160 7.00 19.62 -41.56
C ARG A 160 8.06 20.39 -42.33
N ALA A 161 9.33 20.34 -41.90
CA ALA A 161 10.44 20.98 -42.60
C ALA A 161 10.64 20.42 -44.01
N GLU A 162 10.57 19.09 -44.19
CA GLU A 162 10.67 18.44 -45.51
C GLU A 162 9.54 18.87 -46.47
N ARG A 163 8.31 18.99 -45.96
CA ARG A 163 7.17 19.47 -46.75
C ARG A 163 7.29 20.94 -47.15
N SER A 164 7.78 21.79 -46.25
CA SER A 164 8.06 23.19 -46.56
C SER A 164 9.17 23.34 -47.60
N ALA A 165 10.15 22.44 -47.59
CA ALA A 165 11.27 22.44 -48.54
C ALA A 165 10.94 21.81 -49.91
N SER A 166 9.97 20.89 -49.96
CA SER A 166 9.52 20.24 -51.22
C SER A 166 8.34 20.93 -51.89
N GLY A 167 7.69 21.87 -51.19
CA GLY A 167 6.58 22.69 -51.69
C GLY A 167 6.99 24.12 -52.09
N ALA A 168 8.28 24.43 -52.04
CA ALA A 168 8.91 25.61 -52.63
C ALA A 168 9.69 25.18 -53.87
#